data_AF-A0A975TJM5-F1
#
_entry.id   AF-A0A975TJM5-F1
#
_cell.length_a   1.000
_cell.length_b   1.000
_cell.length_c   1.000
_cell.angle_alpha   90.00
_cell.angle_beta   90.00
_cell.angle_gamma   90.00
#
_symmetry.space_group_name_H-M   'P 1'
#
loop_
_entity.id
_entity.type
_entity.pdbx_description
1 polymer ?
#
loop_
_entity_poly.entity_id
_entity_poly.type
_entity_poly.pdbx_seq_one_letter_code
_entity_poly.pdbx_strand_id
1 'polypeptide(L)'
;MYDTRRKTLIAAPAGGDQRLGDGFLVTRDAKAGALTLTDVRSGSAVSRSLAARTGKWDVDPYTGLVGYVDPASQDIHVVRSGIPATDIAVLGAKTEPSVSALSSTSLWDGTWWLSKPAASWTLALKNKATGATVRTLSGGAAHDAVHASWNGRTSTGAYVPNGTYTWTLTAAPADRQGTSATASGSLKLTGGASVRRDHVGSDGIGDLLTLTPSGALTFHQGDGAGKFPARTTASGWSASISAVPFGDLNGDRCNDVLVRLSSGALRAYRPGCGKALTTSTPYTTLAPSGWNQYNVLTSPGDLTGDGRADLIVRQTSTSDIYLYKATSSGKFAPRVKIFSKWSGYKKIIGVGDLNGDGYGDLLAQDTSNELWRYAGTATGGFRARAKVADNWGAPYNVVVGAGDLTGDGKADIVSRDTAGKLWRNNGDGKGSIGPRVEIATGWQVYKALY
;
A
#
# COMPACT_ATOMS: atom_id res chain seq x y z
N MET A 1 27.02 16.23 -36.45
CA MET A 1 26.45 15.83 -35.14
C MET A 1 25.45 14.71 -35.34
N TYR A 2 25.27 13.80 -34.37
CA TYR A 2 24.30 12.71 -34.48
C TYR A 2 23.09 12.96 -33.58
N ASP A 3 21.90 13.04 -34.16
CA ASP A 3 20.64 13.11 -33.41
C ASP A 3 20.25 11.70 -32.99
N THR A 4 20.38 11.39 -31.69
CA THR A 4 20.09 10.07 -31.15
C THR A 4 18.60 9.71 -31.14
N ARG A 5 17.70 10.71 -31.20
CA ARG A 5 16.25 10.50 -31.29
C ARG A 5 15.85 10.14 -32.71
N ARG A 6 16.37 10.86 -33.70
CA ARG A 6 16.06 10.64 -35.13
C ARG A 6 16.95 9.59 -35.79
N LYS A 7 18.06 9.22 -35.14
CA LYS A 7 19.10 8.34 -35.68
C LYS A 7 19.70 8.87 -36.99
N THR A 8 19.85 10.20 -37.08
CA THR A 8 20.31 10.89 -38.29
C THR A 8 21.57 11.71 -38.02
N LEU A 9 22.46 11.77 -39.02
CA LEU A 9 23.57 12.70 -39.03
C LEU A 9 23.10 14.07 -39.53
N ILE A 10 23.39 15.10 -38.75
CA ILE A 10 23.19 16.50 -39.10
C ILE A 10 24.54 17.08 -39.45
N ALA A 11 24.70 17.54 -40.69
CA ALA A 11 25.88 18.26 -41.12
C ALA A 11 25.99 19.56 -40.32
N ALA A 12 27.13 19.78 -39.66
CA ALA A 12 27.43 20.99 -38.90
C ALA A 12 28.76 21.56 -39.38
N PRO A 13 29.01 22.87 -39.24
CA PRO A 13 30.26 23.50 -39.68
C PRO A 13 31.49 22.76 -39.11
N ALA A 14 32.47 22.47 -39.97
CA ALA A 14 33.72 21.79 -39.61
C ALA A 14 34.83 22.80 -39.35
N GLY A 15 35.59 22.61 -38.25
CA GLY A 15 36.76 23.42 -37.89
C GLY A 15 36.56 24.35 -36.68
N GLY A 16 37.68 24.76 -36.09
CA GLY A 16 37.74 25.65 -34.91
C GLY A 16 37.28 25.01 -33.59
N ASP A 17 37.29 25.80 -32.52
CA ASP A 17 36.76 25.38 -31.22
C ASP A 17 35.23 25.25 -31.29
N GLN A 18 34.69 24.19 -30.70
CA GLN A 18 33.26 23.90 -30.72
C GLN A 18 32.74 23.54 -29.32
N ARG A 19 31.50 23.95 -29.02
CA ARG A 19 30.78 23.60 -27.79
C ARG A 19 29.33 23.30 -28.12
N LEU A 20 28.83 22.19 -27.58
CA LEU A 20 27.45 21.77 -27.72
C LEU A 20 26.62 22.32 -26.56
N GLY A 21 25.49 22.94 -26.89
CA GLY A 21 24.42 23.24 -25.95
C GLY A 21 23.17 22.43 -26.27
N ASP A 22 22.13 22.57 -25.45
CA ASP A 22 20.87 21.85 -25.63
C ASP A 22 20.17 22.20 -26.96
N GLY A 23 20.34 21.32 -27.95
CA GLY A 23 19.77 21.48 -29.28
C GLY A 23 20.53 22.41 -30.23
N PHE A 24 21.75 22.85 -29.87
CA PHE A 24 22.55 23.73 -30.73
C PHE A 24 24.06 23.56 -30.58
N LEU A 25 24.79 23.93 -31.61
CA LEU A 25 26.26 23.96 -31.62
C LEU A 25 26.74 25.40 -31.75
N VAL A 26 27.69 25.80 -30.92
CA VAL A 26 28.45 27.04 -31.14
C VAL A 26 29.84 26.68 -31.64
N THR A 27 30.25 27.32 -32.74
CA THR A 27 31.56 27.14 -33.36
C THR A 27 32.28 28.47 -33.48
N ARG A 28 33.60 28.46 -33.27
CA ARG A 28 34.47 29.60 -33.56
C ARG A 28 35.11 29.46 -34.94
N ASP A 29 34.94 30.48 -35.78
CA ASP A 29 35.69 30.58 -37.03
C ASP A 29 37.19 30.79 -36.74
N ALA A 30 38.04 29.91 -37.28
CA ALA A 30 39.48 29.92 -37.04
C ALA A 30 40.23 31.11 -37.67
N LYS A 31 39.63 31.82 -38.64
CA LYS A 31 40.22 32.98 -39.34
C LYS A 31 39.65 34.30 -38.87
N ALA A 32 38.33 34.37 -38.66
CA ALA A 32 37.64 35.61 -38.28
C ALA A 32 37.41 35.75 -36.76
N GLY A 33 37.59 34.67 -35.99
CA GLY A 33 37.30 34.66 -34.55
C GLY A 33 35.81 34.77 -34.21
N ALA A 34 34.91 34.72 -35.19
CA ALA A 34 33.48 34.89 -34.96
C ALA A 34 32.84 33.64 -34.34
N LEU A 35 31.97 33.85 -33.35
CA LEU A 35 31.11 32.82 -32.78
C LEU A 35 29.85 32.68 -33.64
N THR A 36 29.59 31.46 -34.09
CA THR A 36 28.40 31.09 -34.87
C THR A 36 27.59 30.08 -34.10
N LEU A 37 26.29 30.32 -33.93
CA LEU A 37 25.35 29.38 -33.32
C LEU A 37 24.55 28.68 -34.40
N THR A 38 24.45 27.37 -34.29
CA THR A 38 23.77 26.50 -35.25
C THR A 38 22.65 25.72 -34.54
N ASP A 39 21.38 26.02 -34.83
CA ASP A 39 20.24 25.20 -34.41
C ASP A 39 20.27 23.88 -35.19
N VAL A 40 20.11 22.76 -34.48
CA VAL A 40 20.11 21.42 -35.10
C VAL A 40 18.86 20.61 -34.79
N ARG A 41 17.82 21.20 -34.20
CA ARG A 41 16.62 20.45 -33.79
C ARG A 41 15.68 20.14 -34.94
N SER A 42 15.72 20.92 -36.02
CA SER A 42 14.84 20.79 -37.19
C SER A 42 15.28 19.69 -38.17
N GLY A 43 16.38 18.98 -37.89
CA GLY A 43 16.99 18.01 -38.81
C GLY A 43 17.82 18.64 -39.93
N SER A 44 17.93 19.98 -39.97
CA SER A 44 18.86 20.73 -40.81
C SER A 44 19.54 21.82 -39.98
N ALA A 45 20.83 22.05 -40.21
CA ALA A 45 21.58 23.08 -39.50
C ALA A 45 21.19 24.48 -39.97
N VAL A 46 20.73 25.33 -39.04
CA VAL A 46 20.46 26.75 -39.30
C VAL A 46 21.42 27.60 -38.47
N SER A 47 22.37 28.26 -39.13
CA SER A 47 23.43 29.04 -38.48
C SER A 47 23.14 30.54 -38.45
N ARG A 48 23.49 31.20 -37.35
CA ARG A 48 23.50 32.66 -37.21
C ARG A 48 24.75 33.13 -36.46
N SER A 49 25.25 34.30 -36.82
CA SER A 49 26.36 34.91 -36.08
C SER A 49 25.90 35.38 -34.69
N LEU A 50 26.71 35.12 -33.67
CA LEU A 50 26.50 35.62 -32.30
C LEU A 50 27.35 36.86 -32.02
N ALA A 51 28.63 36.82 -32.37
CA ALA A 51 29.58 37.91 -32.17
C ALA A 51 30.84 37.69 -33.02
N ALA A 52 31.47 38.76 -33.51
CA ALA A 52 32.79 38.72 -34.14
C ALA A 52 33.88 39.06 -33.11
N ARG A 53 34.25 38.11 -32.24
CA ARG A 53 35.12 38.37 -31.08
C ARG A 53 36.04 37.19 -30.72
N THR A 54 37.33 37.48 -30.56
CA THR A 54 38.41 36.51 -30.30
C THR A 54 38.62 36.12 -28.83
N GLY A 55 37.91 36.74 -27.88
CA GLY A 55 38.08 36.50 -26.42
C GLY A 55 37.57 35.12 -25.95
N LYS A 56 37.66 34.81 -24.65
CA LYS A 56 37.20 33.50 -24.12
C LYS A 56 35.69 33.34 -24.28
N TRP A 57 35.20 32.11 -24.43
CA TRP A 57 33.78 31.83 -24.57
C TRP A 57 33.44 30.43 -24.08
N ASP A 58 32.19 30.24 -23.69
CA ASP A 58 31.65 28.92 -23.36
C ASP A 58 30.13 28.87 -23.57
N VAL A 59 29.58 27.65 -23.57
CA VAL A 59 28.14 27.39 -23.69
C VAL A 59 27.65 26.72 -22.44
N ASP A 60 26.56 27.23 -21.87
CA ASP A 60 25.82 26.49 -20.86
C ASP A 60 25.11 25.31 -21.54
N PRO A 61 25.46 24.06 -21.18
CA PRO A 61 24.94 22.88 -21.86
C PRO A 61 23.43 22.67 -21.65
N TYR A 62 22.80 23.38 -20.70
CA TYR A 62 21.40 23.17 -20.30
C TYR A 62 20.50 24.39 -20.53
N THR A 63 20.98 25.61 -20.26
CA THR A 63 20.11 26.80 -20.20
C THR A 63 19.99 27.56 -21.52
N GLY A 64 20.74 27.15 -22.55
CA GLY A 64 20.79 27.83 -23.84
C GLY A 64 21.51 29.18 -23.81
N LEU A 65 22.36 29.40 -22.82
CA LEU A 65 23.18 30.61 -22.71
C LEU A 65 24.55 30.40 -23.35
N VAL A 66 25.05 31.45 -24.00
CA VAL A 66 26.42 31.53 -24.51
C VAL A 66 27.08 32.73 -23.87
N GLY A 67 28.17 32.48 -23.15
CA GLY A 67 28.99 33.51 -22.53
C GLY A 67 30.23 33.80 -23.38
N TYR A 68 30.60 35.06 -23.55
CA TYR A 68 31.89 35.43 -24.12
C TYR A 68 32.46 36.68 -23.47
N VAL A 69 33.79 36.78 -23.48
CA VAL A 69 34.55 37.91 -22.96
C VAL A 69 34.96 38.80 -24.13
N ASP A 70 34.67 40.09 -24.06
CA ASP A 70 35.23 41.04 -25.01
C ASP A 70 36.71 41.27 -24.68
N PRO A 71 37.64 40.99 -25.62
CA PRO A 71 39.06 41.02 -25.33
C PRO A 71 39.61 42.43 -25.09
N ALA A 72 38.94 43.48 -25.58
CA ALA A 72 39.40 44.86 -25.42
C ALA A 72 38.93 45.47 -24.10
N SER A 73 37.67 45.26 -23.74
CA SER A 73 37.07 45.81 -22.51
C SER A 73 37.18 44.88 -21.30
N GLN A 74 37.40 43.57 -21.52
CA GLN A 74 37.26 42.51 -20.52
C GLN A 74 35.83 42.32 -19.99
N ASP A 75 34.83 42.92 -20.65
CA ASP A 75 33.43 42.75 -20.27
C ASP A 75 32.93 41.32 -20.60
N ILE A 76 32.06 40.79 -19.72
CA ILE A 76 31.40 39.50 -19.92
C ILE A 76 30.02 39.74 -20.53
N HIS A 77 29.80 39.18 -21.72
CA HIS A 77 28.50 39.18 -22.37
C HIS A 77 27.86 37.80 -22.27
N VAL A 78 26.56 37.78 -21.96
CA VAL A 78 25.74 36.57 -21.96
C VAL A 78 24.61 36.75 -22.96
N VAL A 79 24.58 35.91 -23.99
CA VAL A 79 23.55 35.94 -25.03
C VAL A 79 22.71 34.67 -24.98
N ARG A 80 21.40 34.83 -25.23
CA ARG A 80 20.49 33.68 -25.37
C ARG A 80 20.61 33.08 -26.77
N SER A 81 20.58 31.75 -26.83
CA SER A 81 20.54 31.00 -28.09
C SER A 81 19.29 31.29 -28.91
N GLY A 82 18.19 31.70 -28.27
CA GLY A 82 16.86 31.82 -28.89
C GLY A 82 16.22 30.44 -29.18
N ILE A 83 16.89 29.37 -28.76
CA ILE A 83 16.49 27.98 -28.95
C ILE A 83 15.86 27.54 -27.63
N PRO A 84 14.55 27.19 -27.63
CA PRO A 84 13.89 26.66 -26.44
C PRO A 84 14.66 25.48 -25.85
N ALA A 85 14.94 25.56 -24.55
CA ALA A 85 15.53 24.45 -23.79
C ALA A 85 14.58 23.24 -23.83
N THR A 86 15.15 22.05 -23.94
CA THR A 86 14.44 20.78 -23.87
C THR A 86 13.86 20.60 -22.45
N ASP A 87 12.69 19.99 -22.36
CA ASP A 87 12.12 19.60 -21.06
C ASP A 87 13.10 18.72 -20.27
N ILE A 88 13.09 18.85 -18.95
CA ILE A 88 13.82 17.91 -18.10
C ILE A 88 13.14 16.54 -18.22
N ALA A 89 13.95 15.48 -18.27
CA ALA A 89 13.49 14.10 -18.37
C ALA A 89 14.22 13.21 -17.36
N VAL A 90 13.56 12.14 -16.92
CA VAL A 90 14.20 11.04 -16.19
C VAL A 90 14.72 10.03 -17.23
N LEU A 91 16.04 9.91 -17.34
CA LEU A 91 16.71 9.05 -18.30
C LEU A 91 16.66 7.56 -17.89
N GLY A 92 16.58 7.31 -16.59
CA GLY A 92 16.51 5.98 -16.02
C GLY A 92 16.31 6.04 -14.51
N ALA A 93 15.95 4.90 -13.93
CA ALA A 93 15.76 4.76 -12.49
C ALA A 93 16.37 3.44 -11.99
N LYS A 94 16.99 3.47 -10.83
CA LYS A 94 17.34 2.28 -10.05
C LYS A 94 16.65 2.39 -8.69
N THR A 95 15.76 1.46 -8.41
CA THR A 95 15.02 1.40 -7.13
C THR A 95 15.02 -0.01 -6.60
N GLU A 96 15.12 -0.16 -5.29
CA GLU A 96 14.96 -1.48 -4.67
C GLU A 96 13.52 -1.99 -4.86
N PRO A 97 13.29 -3.29 -5.12
CA PRO A 97 11.96 -3.83 -5.32
C PRO A 97 11.18 -3.94 -4.00
N SER A 98 11.87 -3.94 -2.85
CA SER A 98 11.26 -4.10 -1.54
C SER A 98 12.11 -3.53 -0.41
N VAL A 99 11.48 -3.27 0.74
CA VAL A 99 12.16 -2.92 2.00
C VAL A 99 11.45 -3.58 3.18
N SER A 100 12.20 -3.93 4.23
CA SER A 100 11.65 -4.40 5.51
C SER A 100 11.88 -3.37 6.61
N ALA A 101 10.82 -2.99 7.31
CA ALA A 101 10.86 -2.06 8.45
C ALA A 101 11.06 -2.78 9.81
N LEU A 102 11.55 -4.03 9.80
CA LEU A 102 11.95 -4.76 11.01
C LEU A 102 13.28 -4.25 11.57
N SER A 103 14.20 -3.81 10.69
CA SER A 103 15.46 -3.18 11.10
C SER A 103 15.34 -1.66 10.99
N SER A 104 15.81 -0.94 12.00
CA SER A 104 15.87 0.53 11.99
C SER A 104 16.87 1.10 10.98
N THR A 105 17.79 0.28 10.47
CA THR A 105 18.80 0.67 9.48
C THR A 105 18.40 0.32 8.04
N SER A 106 17.32 -0.45 7.84
CA SER A 106 16.85 -0.81 6.51
C SER A 106 16.11 0.35 5.87
N LEU A 107 16.63 0.81 4.72
CA LEU A 107 16.03 1.85 3.90
C LEU A 107 15.69 1.29 2.52
N TRP A 108 14.60 1.79 1.94
CA TRP A 108 14.34 1.68 0.52
C TRP A 108 15.05 2.84 -0.16
N ASP A 109 15.91 2.54 -1.13
CA ASP A 109 16.69 3.55 -1.85
C ASP A 109 16.27 3.63 -3.32
N GLY A 110 16.21 4.87 -3.82
CA GLY A 110 15.93 5.17 -5.21
C GLY A 110 16.90 6.20 -5.77
N THR A 111 17.33 5.98 -7.01
CA THR A 111 18.14 6.89 -7.80
C THR A 111 17.51 7.11 -9.17
N TRP A 112 17.37 8.36 -9.58
CA TRP A 112 16.78 8.75 -10.88
C TRP A 112 17.71 9.71 -11.60
N TRP A 113 18.25 9.29 -12.74
CA TRP A 113 19.15 10.11 -13.56
C TRP A 113 18.38 11.10 -14.41
N LEU A 114 18.82 12.37 -14.43
CA LEU A 114 18.13 13.47 -15.09
C LEU A 114 18.85 13.86 -16.39
N SER A 115 18.09 14.37 -17.37
CA SER A 115 18.67 14.91 -18.61
C SER A 115 19.33 16.28 -18.44
N LYS A 116 18.92 17.03 -17.41
CA LYS A 116 19.46 18.34 -17.02
C LYS A 116 19.19 18.59 -15.53
N PRO A 117 19.86 19.56 -14.89
CA PRO A 117 19.65 19.85 -13.48
C PRO A 117 18.21 20.22 -13.12
N ALA A 118 17.76 19.76 -11.95
CA ALA A 118 16.50 20.14 -11.33
C ALA A 118 16.72 21.23 -10.25
N ALA A 119 15.78 22.18 -10.13
CA ALA A 119 15.74 23.15 -9.02
C ALA A 119 15.18 22.52 -7.74
N SER A 120 14.24 21.59 -7.88
CA SER A 120 13.58 20.92 -6.78
C SER A 120 12.95 19.61 -7.26
N TRP A 121 12.64 18.74 -6.30
CA TRP A 121 11.95 17.49 -6.58
C TRP A 121 11.03 17.08 -5.42
N THR A 122 10.04 16.27 -5.75
CA THR A 122 9.15 15.61 -4.80
C THR A 122 9.00 14.14 -5.15
N LEU A 123 9.00 13.26 -4.15
CA LEU A 123 8.70 11.84 -4.29
C LEU A 123 7.48 11.50 -3.43
N ALA A 124 6.34 11.25 -4.07
CA ALA A 124 5.13 10.82 -3.38
C ALA A 124 5.06 9.29 -3.35
N LEU A 125 4.93 8.71 -2.15
CA LEU A 125 4.67 7.30 -1.93
C LEU A 125 3.20 7.09 -1.56
N LYS A 126 2.51 6.25 -2.32
CA LYS A 126 1.11 5.93 -2.14
C LYS A 126 0.92 4.44 -1.89
N ASN A 127 0.06 4.09 -0.95
CA ASN A 127 -0.39 2.71 -0.80
C ASN A 127 -1.17 2.32 -2.07
N LYS A 128 -0.80 1.21 -2.70
CA LYS A 128 -1.38 0.82 -4.00
C LYS A 128 -2.86 0.44 -3.88
N ALA A 129 -3.25 -0.19 -2.78
CA ALA A 129 -4.61 -0.68 -2.55
C ALA A 129 -5.56 0.47 -2.25
N THR A 130 -5.20 1.36 -1.33
CA THR A 130 -6.07 2.47 -0.89
C THR A 130 -5.92 3.75 -1.71
N GLY A 131 -4.82 3.90 -2.46
CA GLY A 131 -4.47 5.14 -3.16
C GLY A 131 -3.99 6.27 -2.23
N ALA A 132 -3.97 6.05 -0.92
CA ALA A 132 -3.60 7.07 0.07
C ALA A 132 -2.10 7.39 -0.02
N THR A 133 -1.77 8.69 -0.02
CA THR A 133 -0.37 9.13 0.07
C THR A 133 0.11 8.99 1.50
N VAL A 134 1.11 8.14 1.72
CA VAL A 134 1.62 7.85 3.07
C VAL A 134 2.87 8.66 3.43
N ARG A 135 3.60 9.12 2.41
CA ARG A 135 4.78 9.94 2.57
C ARG A 135 5.02 10.75 1.31
N THR A 136 5.36 12.02 1.49
CA THR A 136 6.01 12.83 0.45
C THR A 136 7.39 13.20 0.94
N LEU A 137 8.41 12.87 0.16
CA LEU A 137 9.77 13.36 0.32
C LEU A 137 9.98 14.50 -0.66
N SER A 138 10.86 15.44 -0.32
CA SER A 138 11.17 16.58 -1.17
C SER A 138 12.62 16.99 -0.97
N GLY A 139 13.23 17.53 -2.02
CA GLY A 139 14.56 18.09 -1.96
C GLY A 139 14.73 19.27 -2.90
N GLY A 140 15.85 19.97 -2.73
CA GLY A 140 16.23 21.12 -3.54
C GLY A 140 16.93 20.72 -4.83
N ALA A 141 17.94 21.51 -5.21
CA ALA A 141 18.64 21.34 -6.47
C ALA A 141 19.31 19.96 -6.59
N ALA A 142 19.24 19.38 -7.78
CA ALA A 142 19.89 18.13 -8.13
C ALA A 142 20.52 18.26 -9.52
N HIS A 143 21.82 18.00 -9.65
CA HIS A 143 22.55 18.24 -10.90
C HIS A 143 22.44 17.05 -11.87
N ASP A 144 22.83 15.85 -11.41
CA ASP A 144 22.89 14.66 -12.28
C ASP A 144 21.76 13.66 -11.99
N ALA A 145 21.41 13.49 -10.72
CA ALA A 145 20.40 12.54 -10.28
C ALA A 145 19.67 12.99 -9.00
N VAL A 146 18.43 12.54 -8.86
CA VAL A 146 17.73 12.57 -7.57
C VAL A 146 18.06 11.28 -6.82
N HIS A 147 18.41 11.41 -5.54
CA HIS A 147 18.54 10.30 -4.61
C HIS A 147 17.53 10.48 -3.47
N ALA A 148 16.78 9.44 -3.13
CA ALA A 148 15.87 9.48 -2.00
C ALA A 148 15.80 8.12 -1.32
N SER A 149 15.65 8.16 0.01
CA SER A 149 15.54 6.98 0.86
C SER A 149 14.26 7.03 1.70
N TRP A 150 13.65 5.88 1.94
CA TRP A 150 12.45 5.77 2.77
C TRP A 150 12.53 4.59 3.74
N ASN A 151 12.13 4.81 4.98
CA ASN A 151 12.22 3.82 6.07
C ASN A 151 10.89 3.13 6.39
N GLY A 152 9.89 3.22 5.50
CA GLY A 152 8.57 2.62 5.75
C GLY A 152 7.71 3.38 6.77
N ARG A 153 7.96 4.68 6.98
CA ARG A 153 7.22 5.51 7.95
C ARG A 153 6.60 6.77 7.35
N THR A 154 5.55 7.26 8.01
CA THR A 154 4.90 8.55 7.73
C THR A 154 5.80 9.74 8.10
N SER A 155 5.36 10.97 7.85
CA SER A 155 6.00 12.21 8.33
C SER A 155 6.07 12.30 9.86
N THR A 156 5.08 11.72 10.56
CA THR A 156 5.01 11.68 12.03
C THR A 156 5.82 10.55 12.65
N GLY A 157 6.47 9.71 11.83
CA GLY A 157 7.28 8.58 12.28
C GLY A 157 6.48 7.30 12.57
N ALA A 158 5.16 7.29 12.34
CA ALA A 158 4.36 6.07 12.43
C ALA A 158 4.75 5.08 11.32
N TYR A 159 4.77 3.78 11.61
CA TYR A 159 4.92 2.77 10.57
C TYR A 159 3.71 2.79 9.65
N VAL A 160 3.94 2.75 8.34
CA VAL A 160 2.84 2.54 7.39
C VAL A 160 2.52 1.04 7.31
N PRO A 161 1.32 0.63 6.87
CA PRO A 161 0.96 -0.79 6.83
C PRO A 161 1.81 -1.62 5.87
N ASN A 162 1.93 -2.93 6.12
CA ASN A 162 2.49 -3.86 5.14
C ASN A 162 1.78 -3.76 3.78
N GLY A 163 2.52 -4.02 2.70
CA GLY A 163 1.94 -4.21 1.38
C GLY A 163 2.67 -3.50 0.24
N THR A 164 1.96 -3.32 -0.87
CA THR A 164 2.53 -2.73 -2.08
C THR A 164 2.30 -1.23 -2.13
N TYR A 165 3.35 -0.50 -2.49
CA TYR A 165 3.34 0.96 -2.63
C TYR A 165 3.75 1.36 -4.04
N THR A 166 3.17 2.44 -4.54
CA THR A 166 3.62 3.12 -5.75
C THR A 166 4.36 4.40 -5.37
N TRP A 167 5.46 4.69 -6.03
CA TRP A 167 6.16 5.96 -5.91
C TRP A 167 5.99 6.78 -7.19
N THR A 168 6.00 8.11 -7.06
CA THR A 168 6.01 9.05 -8.18
C THR A 168 6.97 10.19 -7.87
N LEU A 169 8.07 10.25 -8.64
CA LEU A 169 9.02 11.34 -8.63
C LEU A 169 8.51 12.44 -9.55
N THR A 170 8.59 13.70 -9.11
CA THR A 170 8.43 14.89 -9.96
C THR A 170 9.63 15.80 -9.74
N ALA A 171 10.33 16.18 -10.80
CA ALA A 171 11.51 17.05 -10.75
C ALA A 171 11.29 18.30 -11.61
N ALA A 172 11.38 19.48 -10.99
CA ALA A 172 11.21 20.76 -11.66
C ALA A 172 12.54 21.25 -12.24
N PRO A 173 12.59 21.75 -13.48
CA PRO A 173 13.85 22.11 -14.13
C PRO A 173 14.51 23.33 -13.49
N ALA A 174 15.85 23.30 -13.36
CA ALA A 174 16.61 24.37 -12.70
C ALA A 174 16.59 25.71 -13.46
N ASP A 175 16.52 25.63 -14.79
CA ASP A 175 16.47 26.77 -15.71
C ASP A 175 15.09 27.44 -15.77
N ARG A 176 14.08 26.88 -15.07
CA ARG A 176 12.67 27.29 -15.07
C ARG A 176 12.05 27.29 -16.47
N GLN A 177 12.60 26.51 -17.40
CA GLN A 177 12.10 26.35 -18.76
C GLN A 177 11.66 24.90 -19.00
N GLY A 178 10.51 24.75 -19.65
CA GLY A 178 9.91 23.45 -19.93
C GLY A 178 9.08 22.87 -18.79
N THR A 179 8.58 21.66 -18.99
CA THR A 179 7.76 20.94 -18.01
C THR A 179 8.61 20.13 -17.03
N SER A 180 8.06 19.86 -15.84
CA SER A 180 8.68 18.95 -14.86
C SER A 180 8.75 17.51 -15.40
N ALA A 181 9.83 16.81 -15.06
CA ALA A 181 9.96 15.39 -15.33
C ALA A 181 9.15 14.59 -14.32
N THR A 182 8.50 13.50 -14.76
CA THR A 182 7.82 12.55 -13.88
C THR A 182 8.28 11.12 -14.17
N ALA A 183 8.48 10.35 -13.11
CA ALA A 183 8.71 8.91 -13.19
C ALA A 183 7.94 8.20 -12.07
N SER A 184 7.49 6.97 -12.33
CA SER A 184 6.74 6.18 -11.35
C SER A 184 7.20 4.72 -11.35
N GLY A 185 6.96 4.04 -10.24
CA GLY A 185 7.20 2.62 -10.08
C GLY A 185 6.59 2.11 -8.79
N SER A 186 6.96 0.90 -8.38
CA SER A 186 6.41 0.26 -7.19
C SER A 186 7.47 -0.39 -6.32
N LEU A 187 7.15 -0.58 -5.04
CA LEU A 187 7.92 -1.38 -4.11
C LEU A 187 7.00 -2.18 -3.18
N LYS A 188 7.52 -3.25 -2.57
CA LYS A 188 6.87 -3.96 -1.47
C LYS A 188 7.46 -3.56 -0.12
N LEU A 189 6.62 -3.23 0.85
CA LEU A 189 7.01 -3.01 2.24
C LEU A 189 6.57 -4.18 3.10
N THR A 190 7.47 -4.70 3.92
CA THR A 190 7.18 -5.66 4.99
C THR A 190 7.66 -5.14 6.35
N GLY A 191 7.20 -5.72 7.44
CA GLY A 191 7.55 -5.28 8.80
C GLY A 191 7.02 -3.89 9.16
N GLY A 192 6.06 -3.35 8.42
CA GLY A 192 5.32 -2.13 8.73
C GLY A 192 4.29 -2.37 9.84
N ALA A 193 3.24 -1.54 9.88
CA ALA A 193 2.08 -1.82 10.73
C ALA A 193 1.34 -3.07 10.21
N SER A 194 0.74 -3.84 11.13
CA SER A 194 -0.08 -4.99 10.77
C SER A 194 -1.31 -4.55 9.97
N VAL A 195 -1.68 -5.35 8.97
CA VAL A 195 -2.90 -5.18 8.20
C VAL A 195 -3.91 -6.21 8.67
N ARG A 196 -5.17 -5.82 8.85
CA ARG A 196 -6.21 -6.73 9.36
C ARG A 196 -6.30 -8.00 8.49
N ARG A 197 -6.25 -9.16 9.15
CA ARG A 197 -6.28 -10.50 8.53
C ARG A 197 -5.03 -10.88 7.71
N ASP A 198 -3.97 -10.06 7.64
CA ASP A 198 -2.65 -10.47 7.10
C ASP A 198 -1.84 -11.18 8.20
N HIS A 199 -1.97 -12.50 8.31
CA HIS A 199 -1.27 -13.31 9.32
C HIS A 199 0.02 -13.90 8.76
N VAL A 200 0.03 -14.24 7.46
CA VAL A 200 1.16 -14.87 6.77
C VAL A 200 1.50 -14.13 5.47
N GLY A 201 2.79 -14.03 5.14
CA GLY A 201 3.25 -13.34 3.93
C GLY A 201 3.60 -11.87 4.14
N SER A 202 2.97 -11.19 5.11
CA SER A 202 3.23 -9.78 5.42
C SER A 202 3.11 -8.89 4.19
N ASP A 203 2.09 -9.14 3.38
CA ASP A 203 1.86 -8.53 2.07
C ASP A 203 0.66 -7.57 2.06
N GLY A 204 0.04 -7.35 3.21
CA GLY A 204 -1.14 -6.51 3.34
C GLY A 204 -2.41 -7.10 2.74
N ILE A 205 -2.40 -8.39 2.38
CA ILE A 205 -3.55 -9.11 1.85
C ILE A 205 -4.19 -9.94 2.95
N GLY A 206 -5.51 -10.03 2.91
CA GLY A 206 -6.29 -10.83 3.84
C GLY A 206 -6.09 -12.33 3.68
N ASP A 207 -5.93 -13.02 4.81
CA ASP A 207 -5.80 -14.48 4.91
C ASP A 207 -7.05 -15.11 5.53
N LEU A 208 -7.19 -16.41 5.29
CA LEU A 208 -8.28 -17.22 5.86
C LEU A 208 -7.72 -18.27 6.82
N LEU A 209 -8.29 -18.37 8.03
CA LEU A 209 -7.94 -19.42 8.98
C LEU A 209 -8.94 -20.56 8.90
N THR A 210 -8.45 -21.80 8.86
CA THR A 210 -9.30 -23.00 8.86
C THR A 210 -8.87 -24.00 9.92
N LEU A 211 -9.82 -24.82 10.36
CA LEU A 211 -9.60 -25.93 11.28
C LEU A 211 -10.18 -27.22 10.69
N THR A 212 -9.38 -28.29 10.63
CA THR A 212 -9.85 -29.63 10.25
C THR A 212 -10.44 -30.38 11.46
N PRO A 213 -11.27 -31.43 11.25
CA PRO A 213 -11.70 -32.33 12.31
C PRO A 213 -10.54 -33.03 13.05
N SER A 214 -9.39 -33.19 12.40
CA SER A 214 -8.17 -33.77 12.98
C SER A 214 -7.31 -32.77 13.76
N GLY A 215 -7.72 -31.49 13.84
CA GLY A 215 -6.98 -30.50 14.62
C GLY A 215 -5.82 -29.81 13.88
N ALA A 216 -5.84 -29.84 12.55
CA ALA A 216 -4.93 -29.02 11.75
C ALA A 216 -5.52 -27.61 11.60
N LEU A 217 -4.77 -26.62 12.07
CA LEU A 217 -5.08 -25.21 11.94
C LEU A 217 -4.20 -24.60 10.84
N THR A 218 -4.83 -24.00 9.84
CA THR A 218 -4.14 -23.55 8.61
C THR A 218 -4.50 -22.11 8.28
N PHE A 219 -3.48 -21.25 8.18
CA PHE A 219 -3.59 -19.99 7.47
C PHE A 219 -3.46 -20.25 5.97
N HIS A 220 -4.45 -19.81 5.21
CA HIS A 220 -4.48 -19.78 3.76
C HIS A 220 -4.13 -18.37 3.32
N GLN A 221 -2.95 -18.21 2.73
CA GLN A 221 -2.41 -16.91 2.35
C GLN A 221 -3.16 -16.36 1.13
N GLY A 222 -3.66 -15.13 1.20
CA GLY A 222 -4.27 -14.46 0.05
C GLY A 222 -3.26 -14.06 -1.03
N ASP A 223 -3.69 -13.96 -2.29
CA ASP A 223 -2.83 -13.53 -3.41
C ASP A 223 -3.06 -12.09 -3.91
N GLY A 224 -4.04 -11.39 -3.34
CA GLY A 224 -4.46 -10.07 -3.82
C GLY A 224 -5.19 -10.15 -5.17
N ALA A 225 -5.56 -11.34 -5.63
CA ALA A 225 -6.41 -11.57 -6.80
C ALA A 225 -7.70 -12.32 -6.43
N GLY A 226 -7.98 -12.50 -5.14
CA GLY A 226 -9.17 -13.15 -4.63
C GLY A 226 -9.03 -14.63 -4.30
N LYS A 227 -7.82 -15.21 -4.30
CA LYS A 227 -7.59 -16.65 -4.08
C LYS A 227 -6.55 -16.91 -2.98
N PHE A 228 -6.39 -18.20 -2.66
CA PHE A 228 -5.48 -18.69 -1.63
C PHE A 228 -4.46 -19.71 -2.16
N PRO A 229 -3.33 -19.28 -2.75
CA PRO A 229 -2.37 -20.19 -3.38
C PRO A 229 -1.43 -20.91 -2.40
N ALA A 230 -1.19 -20.33 -1.22
CA ALA A 230 -0.21 -20.84 -0.26
C ALA A 230 -0.85 -21.08 1.10
N ARG A 231 -0.23 -21.96 1.90
CA ARG A 231 -0.75 -22.35 3.21
C ARG A 231 0.36 -22.56 4.23
N THR A 232 0.07 -22.16 5.46
CA THR A 232 0.92 -22.37 6.63
C THR A 232 0.11 -23.12 7.68
N THR A 233 0.51 -24.35 7.99
CA THR A 233 -0.31 -25.30 8.79
C THR A 233 0.44 -25.78 10.02
N ALA A 234 -0.30 -25.94 11.13
CA ALA A 234 0.14 -26.68 12.31
C ALA A 234 -0.97 -27.62 12.80
N SER A 235 -0.56 -28.79 13.29
CA SER A 235 -1.47 -29.81 13.84
C SER A 235 -1.44 -29.85 15.37
N GLY A 236 -2.36 -30.60 15.97
CA GLY A 236 -2.38 -30.88 17.42
C GLY A 236 -3.38 -30.04 18.20
N TRP A 237 -4.18 -29.20 17.54
CA TRP A 237 -5.28 -28.51 18.18
C TRP A 237 -6.46 -29.46 18.43
N SER A 238 -7.22 -29.23 19.51
CA SER A 238 -8.52 -29.87 19.63
C SER A 238 -9.46 -29.31 18.56
N ALA A 239 -10.22 -30.16 17.87
CA ALA A 239 -11.23 -29.70 16.93
C ALA A 239 -12.36 -28.89 17.61
N SER A 240 -12.44 -28.88 18.94
CA SER A 240 -13.45 -28.14 19.72
C SER A 240 -13.12 -26.67 19.99
N ILE A 241 -11.93 -26.20 19.63
CA ILE A 241 -11.57 -24.80 19.79
C ILE A 241 -12.45 -23.90 18.90
N SER A 242 -12.56 -22.63 19.28
CA SER A 242 -13.01 -21.56 18.40
C SER A 242 -11.90 -20.53 18.28
N ALA A 243 -11.44 -20.26 17.06
CA ALA A 243 -10.46 -19.22 16.80
C ALA A 243 -11.14 -17.92 16.37
N VAL A 244 -10.46 -16.79 16.59
CA VAL A 244 -10.79 -15.48 16.05
C VAL A 244 -9.49 -14.87 15.55
N PRO A 245 -9.24 -14.87 14.22
CA PRO A 245 -8.15 -14.09 13.67
C PRO A 245 -8.41 -12.62 14.03
N PHE A 246 -7.46 -12.04 14.74
CA PHE A 246 -7.60 -10.74 15.38
C PHE A 246 -6.64 -9.74 14.72
N GLY A 247 -6.46 -8.58 15.34
CA GLY A 247 -5.35 -7.67 15.04
C GLY A 247 -4.15 -7.92 15.95
N ASP A 248 -3.15 -7.06 15.81
CA ASP A 248 -2.01 -6.96 16.74
C ASP A 248 -2.49 -6.45 18.11
N LEU A 249 -2.62 -7.34 19.09
CA LEU A 249 -3.08 -7.00 20.43
C LEU A 249 -1.90 -6.61 21.32
N ASN A 250 -0.70 -7.16 21.11
CA ASN A 250 0.48 -6.88 21.95
C ASN A 250 1.45 -5.83 21.42
N GLY A 251 1.17 -5.23 20.26
CA GLY A 251 1.99 -4.16 19.67
C GLY A 251 3.28 -4.64 19.00
N ASP A 252 3.38 -5.92 18.61
CA ASP A 252 4.58 -6.45 17.94
C ASP A 252 4.55 -6.30 16.41
N ARG A 253 3.47 -5.72 15.87
CA ARG A 253 3.17 -5.52 14.45
C ARG A 253 2.85 -6.80 13.68
N CYS A 254 2.58 -7.90 14.37
CA CYS A 254 2.05 -9.13 13.79
C CYS A 254 0.61 -9.34 14.30
N ASN A 255 -0.28 -9.88 13.46
CA ASN A 255 -1.62 -10.15 13.92
C ASN A 255 -1.66 -11.33 14.87
N ASP A 256 -2.48 -11.20 15.93
CA ASP A 256 -2.74 -12.26 16.88
C ASP A 256 -3.95 -13.11 16.49
N VAL A 257 -4.11 -14.22 17.19
CA VAL A 257 -5.30 -15.06 17.12
C VAL A 257 -5.82 -15.31 18.52
N LEU A 258 -7.08 -14.99 18.75
CA LEU A 258 -7.75 -15.41 19.98
C LEU A 258 -8.24 -16.84 19.82
N VAL A 259 -8.01 -17.68 20.82
CA VAL A 259 -8.49 -19.07 20.82
C VAL A 259 -9.27 -19.33 22.11
N ARG A 260 -10.56 -19.65 21.94
CA ARG A 260 -11.38 -20.20 23.01
C ARG A 260 -11.20 -21.72 23.03
N LEU A 261 -10.72 -22.23 24.16
CA LEU A 261 -10.56 -23.67 24.40
C LEU A 261 -11.88 -24.30 24.88
N SER A 262 -11.99 -25.63 24.79
CA SER A 262 -13.15 -26.38 25.31
C SER A 262 -13.35 -26.21 26.82
N SER A 263 -12.27 -25.98 27.57
CA SER A 263 -12.34 -25.64 29.00
C SER A 263 -13.04 -24.31 29.29
N GLY A 264 -13.31 -23.49 28.26
CA GLY A 264 -13.86 -22.15 28.39
C GLY A 264 -12.81 -21.09 28.71
N ALA A 265 -11.52 -21.43 28.65
CA ALA A 265 -10.45 -20.43 28.68
C ALA A 265 -10.41 -19.65 27.36
N LEU A 266 -10.10 -18.36 27.42
CA LEU A 266 -9.76 -17.54 26.26
C LEU A 266 -8.29 -17.11 26.35
N ARG A 267 -7.54 -17.34 25.26
CA ARG A 267 -6.13 -16.99 25.13
C ARG A 267 -5.89 -16.17 23.87
N ALA A 268 -4.99 -15.20 23.93
CA ALA A 268 -4.44 -14.50 22.77
C ALA A 268 -3.09 -15.11 22.42
N TYR A 269 -3.01 -15.81 21.28
CA TYR A 269 -1.79 -16.45 20.78
C TYR A 269 -1.06 -15.54 19.80
N ARG A 270 0.27 -15.51 19.93
CA ARG A 270 1.20 -14.66 19.18
C ARG A 270 2.10 -15.51 18.29
N PRO A 271 1.65 -15.92 17.10
CA PRO A 271 2.45 -16.77 16.23
C PRO A 271 3.73 -16.06 15.77
N GLY A 272 3.72 -14.72 15.72
CA GLY A 272 4.70 -13.94 14.99
C GLY A 272 4.39 -13.97 13.48
N CYS A 273 4.90 -12.97 12.76
CA CYS A 273 4.59 -12.77 11.35
C CYS A 273 5.02 -13.98 10.51
N GLY A 274 4.12 -14.52 9.69
CA GLY A 274 4.45 -15.62 8.76
C GLY A 274 4.63 -17.00 9.41
N LYS A 275 4.30 -17.16 10.69
CA LYS A 275 4.46 -18.44 11.41
C LYS A 275 3.15 -19.19 11.56
N ALA A 276 3.26 -20.52 11.63
CA ALA A 276 2.12 -21.35 11.96
C ALA A 276 1.68 -21.16 13.41
N LEU A 277 0.38 -21.27 13.65
CA LEU A 277 -0.20 -21.20 15.00
C LEU A 277 -0.25 -22.59 15.63
N THR A 278 0.68 -22.88 16.54
CA THR A 278 0.79 -24.15 17.26
C THR A 278 0.18 -24.07 18.66
N THR A 279 -0.05 -25.21 19.29
CA THR A 279 -0.50 -25.25 20.70
C THR A 279 0.56 -24.72 21.69
N SER A 280 1.83 -24.67 21.28
CA SER A 280 2.96 -24.14 22.04
C SER A 280 3.31 -22.68 21.70
N THR A 281 2.65 -22.08 20.70
CA THR A 281 2.81 -20.66 20.37
C THR A 281 2.63 -19.81 21.64
N PRO A 282 3.53 -18.84 21.92
CA PRO A 282 3.39 -17.97 23.09
C PRO A 282 2.02 -17.30 23.16
N TYR A 283 1.44 -17.23 24.35
CA TYR A 283 0.11 -16.66 24.53
C TYR A 283 -0.03 -15.86 25.82
N THR A 284 -1.09 -15.04 25.88
CA THR A 284 -1.61 -14.48 27.13
C THR A 284 -2.99 -15.02 27.41
N THR A 285 -3.19 -15.51 28.63
CA THR A 285 -4.51 -15.90 29.11
C THR A 285 -5.31 -14.63 29.38
N LEU A 286 -6.35 -14.41 28.57
CA LEU A 286 -7.28 -13.30 28.73
C LEU A 286 -8.36 -13.62 29.76
N ALA A 287 -8.74 -14.90 29.84
CA ALA A 287 -9.54 -15.42 30.94
C ALA A 287 -9.30 -16.93 31.12
N PRO A 288 -9.21 -17.42 32.37
CA PRO A 288 -8.93 -18.82 32.64
C PRO A 288 -10.12 -19.75 32.38
N SER A 289 -11.36 -19.25 32.42
CA SER A 289 -12.59 -20.04 32.24
C SER A 289 -13.78 -19.13 31.89
N GLY A 290 -14.97 -19.73 31.70
CA GLY A 290 -16.24 -19.00 31.58
C GLY A 290 -16.60 -18.49 30.18
N TRP A 291 -15.73 -18.62 29.18
CA TRP A 291 -16.02 -18.15 27.81
C TRP A 291 -16.91 -19.09 26.99
N ASN A 292 -17.24 -20.27 27.50
CA ASN A 292 -18.26 -21.14 26.91
C ASN A 292 -19.68 -20.54 26.99
N GLN A 293 -19.86 -19.47 27.77
CA GLN A 293 -21.11 -18.72 27.82
C GLN A 293 -21.43 -17.95 26.52
N TYR A 294 -20.49 -17.86 25.58
CA TYR A 294 -20.66 -17.15 24.31
C TYR A 294 -20.77 -18.12 23.13
N ASN A 295 -21.75 -17.92 22.25
CA ASN A 295 -21.92 -18.75 21.04
C ASN A 295 -21.41 -18.07 19.76
N VAL A 296 -21.12 -16.77 19.81
CA VAL A 296 -20.45 -16.02 18.74
C VAL A 296 -19.27 -15.27 19.34
N LEU A 297 -18.11 -15.37 18.69
CA LEU A 297 -16.94 -14.54 18.93
C LEU A 297 -16.46 -14.05 17.56
N THR A 298 -16.39 -12.73 17.35
CA THR A 298 -15.93 -12.16 16.08
C THR A 298 -15.31 -10.79 16.28
N SER A 299 -14.33 -10.44 15.45
CA SER A 299 -13.69 -9.12 15.49
C SER A 299 -14.04 -8.31 14.24
N PRO A 300 -14.74 -7.17 14.38
CA PRO A 300 -14.99 -6.26 13.26
C PRO A 300 -13.74 -5.46 12.88
N GLY A 301 -12.64 -5.52 13.64
CA GLY A 301 -11.56 -4.54 13.56
C GLY A 301 -11.71 -3.47 14.65
N ASP A 302 -11.20 -2.26 14.42
CA ASP A 302 -11.28 -1.16 15.38
C ASP A 302 -12.68 -0.53 15.38
N LEU A 303 -13.44 -0.77 16.45
CA LEU A 303 -14.78 -0.20 16.62
C LEU A 303 -14.76 1.08 17.48
N THR A 304 -13.66 1.31 18.19
CA THR A 304 -13.51 2.33 19.24
C THR A 304 -12.56 3.47 18.85
N GLY A 305 -12.06 3.46 17.63
CA GLY A 305 -11.24 4.52 17.04
C GLY A 305 -9.86 4.69 17.69
N ASP A 306 -9.38 3.70 18.45
CA ASP A 306 -8.11 3.78 19.15
C ASP A 306 -6.94 3.08 18.44
N GLY A 307 -7.19 2.62 17.22
CA GLY A 307 -6.24 1.93 16.36
C GLY A 307 -6.04 0.45 16.71
N ARG A 308 -6.85 -0.15 17.60
CA ARG A 308 -6.76 -1.57 17.97
C ARG A 308 -8.02 -2.32 17.55
N ALA A 309 -7.85 -3.57 17.12
CA ALA A 309 -8.99 -4.43 16.87
C ALA A 309 -9.76 -4.71 18.18
N ASP A 310 -11.09 -4.73 18.10
CA ASP A 310 -11.99 -5.01 19.21
C ASP A 310 -12.70 -6.37 19.02
N LEU A 311 -13.27 -6.91 20.10
CA LEU A 311 -13.98 -8.18 20.09
C LEU A 311 -15.48 -7.99 20.37
N ILE A 312 -16.32 -8.54 19.49
CA ILE A 312 -17.76 -8.67 19.69
C ILE A 312 -18.10 -10.11 20.05
N VAL A 313 -18.95 -10.27 21.06
CA VAL A 313 -19.47 -11.58 21.46
C VAL A 313 -20.98 -11.59 21.63
N ARG A 314 -21.61 -12.75 21.43
CA ARG A 314 -23.02 -12.99 21.77
C ARG A 314 -23.14 -13.97 22.92
N GLN A 315 -23.81 -13.56 23.99
CA GLN A 315 -24.09 -14.42 25.14
C GLN A 315 -25.16 -15.45 24.78
N THR A 316 -24.88 -16.72 25.01
CA THR A 316 -25.74 -17.84 24.60
C THR A 316 -27.10 -17.80 25.29
N SER A 317 -27.15 -17.50 26.58
CA SER A 317 -28.39 -17.57 27.38
C SER A 317 -29.39 -16.45 27.09
N THR A 318 -28.90 -15.25 26.74
CA THR A 318 -29.75 -14.05 26.57
C THR A 318 -29.78 -13.54 25.14
N SER A 319 -28.88 -14.01 24.28
CA SER A 319 -28.58 -13.43 22.97
C SER A 319 -28.18 -11.95 23.02
N ASP A 320 -27.72 -11.45 24.16
CA ASP A 320 -27.16 -10.09 24.27
C ASP A 320 -25.79 -10.01 23.58
N ILE A 321 -25.52 -8.87 22.95
CA ILE A 321 -24.24 -8.57 22.30
C ILE A 321 -23.40 -7.68 23.20
N TYR A 322 -22.14 -8.06 23.37
CA TYR A 322 -21.18 -7.31 24.16
C TYR A 322 -19.94 -6.95 23.34
N LEU A 323 -19.44 -5.74 23.59
CA LEU A 323 -18.13 -5.27 23.17
C LEU A 323 -17.10 -5.54 24.27
N TYR A 324 -15.97 -6.11 23.87
CA TYR A 324 -14.72 -6.16 24.62
C TYR A 324 -13.70 -5.28 23.91
N LYS A 325 -13.46 -4.09 24.47
CA LYS A 325 -12.49 -3.13 23.94
C LYS A 325 -11.07 -3.58 24.21
N ALA A 326 -10.21 -3.63 23.20
CA ALA A 326 -8.78 -3.89 23.38
C ALA A 326 -8.09 -2.70 24.06
N THR A 327 -7.05 -2.98 24.84
CA THR A 327 -6.27 -1.98 25.57
C THR A 327 -4.81 -2.03 25.14
N SER A 328 -4.08 -0.95 25.38
CA SER A 328 -2.63 -0.89 25.13
C SER A 328 -1.82 -1.92 25.92
N SER A 329 -2.40 -2.54 26.96
CA SER A 329 -1.76 -3.61 27.73
C SER A 329 -1.85 -5.00 27.07
N GLY A 330 -2.47 -5.10 25.90
CA GLY A 330 -2.73 -6.37 25.21
C GLY A 330 -3.78 -7.25 25.90
N LYS A 331 -4.74 -6.62 26.58
CA LYS A 331 -5.90 -7.24 27.24
C LYS A 331 -7.19 -6.52 26.86
N PHE A 332 -8.32 -7.05 27.31
CA PHE A 332 -9.63 -6.39 27.17
C PHE A 332 -10.04 -5.60 28.41
N ALA A 333 -10.70 -4.47 28.20
CA ALA A 333 -11.47 -3.77 29.22
C ALA A 333 -12.71 -4.59 29.63
N PRO A 334 -13.38 -4.25 30.76
CA PRO A 334 -14.66 -4.83 31.11
C PRO A 334 -15.67 -4.72 29.96
N ARG A 335 -16.47 -5.77 29.76
CA ARG A 335 -17.42 -5.83 28.63
C ARG A 335 -18.52 -4.79 28.76
N VAL A 336 -18.92 -4.20 27.63
CA VAL A 336 -20.07 -3.29 27.54
C VAL A 336 -21.18 -3.96 26.74
N LYS A 337 -22.41 -3.97 27.26
CA LYS A 337 -23.55 -4.45 26.49
C LYS A 337 -23.91 -3.40 25.45
N ILE A 338 -23.93 -3.80 24.18
CA ILE A 338 -24.24 -2.90 23.06
C ILE A 338 -25.57 -3.22 22.39
N PHE A 339 -26.06 -4.45 22.51
CA PHE A 339 -27.40 -4.82 22.09
C PHE A 339 -28.03 -5.88 22.99
N SER A 340 -29.37 -5.91 22.99
CA SER A 340 -30.16 -6.91 23.70
C SER A 340 -30.90 -7.87 22.76
N LYS A 341 -30.99 -9.14 23.16
CA LYS A 341 -31.85 -10.16 22.54
C LYS A 341 -31.71 -10.29 21.02
N TRP A 342 -30.49 -10.42 20.51
CA TRP A 342 -30.17 -10.67 19.10
C TRP A 342 -30.40 -12.14 18.67
N SER A 343 -31.50 -12.75 19.10
CA SER A 343 -31.88 -14.12 18.72
C SER A 343 -32.43 -14.20 17.29
N GLY A 344 -32.91 -13.09 16.72
CA GLY A 344 -33.37 -13.02 15.32
C GLY A 344 -32.26 -13.11 14.27
N TYR A 345 -30.98 -13.10 14.68
CA TYR A 345 -29.84 -13.21 13.78
C TYR A 345 -29.17 -14.59 13.89
N LYS A 346 -29.12 -15.31 12.76
CA LYS A 346 -28.48 -16.62 12.69
C LYS A 346 -26.98 -16.55 12.36
N LYS A 347 -26.51 -15.46 11.75
CA LYS A 347 -25.08 -15.19 11.55
C LYS A 347 -24.76 -13.75 11.95
N ILE A 348 -23.63 -13.57 12.62
CA ILE A 348 -23.07 -12.26 13.00
C ILE A 348 -21.59 -12.32 12.65
N ILE A 349 -21.14 -11.45 11.73
CA ILE A 349 -19.83 -11.49 11.12
C ILE A 349 -19.14 -10.14 11.30
N GLY A 350 -17.97 -10.12 11.93
CA GLY A 350 -17.03 -9.01 11.88
C GLY A 350 -16.33 -8.95 10.54
N VAL A 351 -16.71 -8.00 9.70
CA VAL A 351 -16.25 -7.95 8.31
C VAL A 351 -15.02 -7.07 8.11
N GLY A 352 -14.74 -6.12 9.01
CA GLY A 352 -13.77 -5.07 8.75
C GLY A 352 -14.48 -3.77 8.41
N ASP A 353 -13.74 -2.80 7.94
CA ASP A 353 -14.29 -1.57 7.38
C ASP A 353 -14.88 -1.83 5.99
N LEU A 354 -16.20 -1.99 5.91
CA LEU A 354 -16.90 -2.31 4.67
C LEU A 354 -17.33 -1.05 3.92
N ASN A 355 -17.43 0.08 4.61
CA ASN A 355 -17.90 1.37 4.07
C ASN A 355 -16.79 2.42 3.88
N GLY A 356 -15.55 2.09 4.17
CA GLY A 356 -14.38 2.95 3.98
C GLY A 356 -14.29 4.11 4.98
N ASP A 357 -14.96 4.02 6.13
CA ASP A 357 -14.96 5.11 7.13
C ASP A 357 -13.84 5.00 8.18
N GLY A 358 -13.03 3.94 8.09
CA GLY A 358 -11.90 3.65 8.98
C GLY A 358 -12.27 2.80 10.20
N TYR A 359 -13.54 2.43 10.39
CA TYR A 359 -14.01 1.68 11.55
C TYR A 359 -14.58 0.31 11.19
N GLY A 360 -14.52 -0.62 12.13
CA GLY A 360 -15.01 -1.99 11.94
C GLY A 360 -16.52 -2.07 11.86
N ASP A 361 -17.03 -2.76 10.83
CA ASP A 361 -18.44 -3.04 10.62
C ASP A 361 -18.82 -4.49 10.96
N LEU A 362 -20.12 -4.69 11.21
CA LEU A 362 -20.74 -6.02 11.26
C LEU A 362 -21.67 -6.25 10.07
N LEU A 363 -21.68 -7.48 9.58
CA LEU A 363 -22.82 -8.03 8.86
C LEU A 363 -23.61 -8.97 9.77
N ALA A 364 -24.94 -8.87 9.71
CA ALA A 364 -25.84 -9.75 10.44
C ALA A 364 -26.89 -10.32 9.48
N GLN A 365 -26.98 -11.64 9.41
CA GLN A 365 -27.99 -12.34 8.62
C GLN A 365 -29.13 -12.76 9.54
N ASP A 366 -30.34 -12.29 9.26
CA ASP A 366 -31.51 -12.68 10.03
C ASP A 366 -32.08 -14.05 9.63
N THR A 367 -33.06 -14.53 10.39
CA THR A 367 -33.71 -15.81 10.14
C THR A 367 -34.38 -15.89 8.77
N SER A 368 -34.88 -14.77 8.24
CA SER A 368 -35.49 -14.63 6.91
C SER A 368 -34.49 -14.56 5.75
N ASN A 369 -33.18 -14.67 6.04
CA ASN A 369 -32.09 -14.51 5.07
C ASN A 369 -31.91 -13.08 4.54
N GLU A 370 -32.39 -12.05 5.23
CA GLU A 370 -31.97 -10.69 4.91
C GLU A 370 -30.60 -10.42 5.54
N LEU A 371 -29.71 -9.81 4.75
CA LEU A 371 -28.38 -9.41 5.20
C LEU A 371 -28.40 -7.91 5.54
N TRP A 372 -27.94 -7.60 6.74
CA TRP A 372 -27.92 -6.24 7.28
C TRP A 372 -26.49 -5.83 7.63
N ARG A 373 -26.11 -4.59 7.29
CA ARG A 373 -24.88 -3.94 7.78
C ARG A 373 -25.19 -3.12 9.02
N TYR A 374 -24.33 -3.23 10.01
CA TYR A 374 -24.23 -2.33 11.15
C TYR A 374 -22.89 -1.60 11.06
N ALA A 375 -22.95 -0.31 10.73
CA ALA A 375 -21.74 0.50 10.54
C ALA A 375 -21.15 0.95 11.88
N GLY A 376 -19.83 0.88 12.03
CA GLY A 376 -19.12 1.35 13.21
C GLY A 376 -19.32 2.84 13.51
N THR A 377 -18.99 3.26 14.74
CA THR A 377 -19.16 4.66 15.19
C THR A 377 -17.90 5.29 15.77
N ALA A 378 -16.77 4.59 15.75
CA ALA A 378 -15.52 4.99 16.44
C ALA A 378 -15.63 5.12 17.97
N THR A 379 -16.80 4.85 18.57
CA THR A 379 -17.00 4.99 20.02
C THR A 379 -17.45 3.67 20.66
N GLY A 380 -17.26 2.55 19.96
CA GLY A 380 -17.66 1.22 20.45
C GLY A 380 -19.12 0.86 20.20
N GLY A 381 -19.87 1.67 19.46
CA GLY A 381 -21.26 1.40 19.07
C GLY A 381 -21.43 1.19 17.56
N PHE A 382 -22.67 0.95 17.15
CA PHE A 382 -23.05 0.85 15.73
C PHE A 382 -24.18 1.82 15.38
N ARG A 383 -24.20 2.25 14.13
CA ARG A 383 -25.31 3.00 13.54
C ARG A 383 -26.54 2.11 13.34
N ALA A 384 -27.66 2.73 12.97
CA ALA A 384 -28.84 2.01 12.53
C ALA A 384 -28.50 1.07 11.36
N ARG A 385 -29.09 -0.14 11.37
CA ARG A 385 -28.80 -1.14 10.36
C ARG A 385 -29.26 -0.68 8.97
N ALA A 386 -28.47 -1.00 7.95
CA ALA A 386 -28.82 -0.81 6.55
C ALA A 386 -28.96 -2.18 5.87
N LYS A 387 -29.99 -2.35 5.02
CA LYS A 387 -30.16 -3.59 4.27
C LYS A 387 -29.07 -3.68 3.19
N VAL A 388 -28.42 -4.84 3.09
CA VAL A 388 -27.37 -5.12 2.11
C VAL A 388 -27.90 -6.02 1.00
N ALA A 389 -28.65 -7.06 1.34
CA ALA A 389 -29.20 -7.99 0.35
C ALA A 389 -30.44 -8.74 0.90
N ASP A 390 -31.37 -9.05 0.00
CA ASP A 390 -32.51 -9.93 0.25
C ASP A 390 -32.15 -11.38 -0.06
N ASN A 391 -32.75 -12.33 0.68
CA ASN A 391 -32.58 -13.77 0.47
C ASN A 391 -31.12 -14.23 0.34
N TRP A 392 -30.21 -13.51 0.99
CA TRP A 392 -28.79 -13.71 0.86
C TRP A 392 -28.33 -14.90 1.70
N GLY A 393 -27.46 -15.74 1.16
CA GLY A 393 -26.68 -16.70 1.94
C GLY A 393 -27.45 -17.85 2.60
N ALA A 394 -28.65 -18.15 2.11
CA ALA A 394 -29.38 -19.39 2.44
C ALA A 394 -28.54 -20.67 2.25
N PRO A 395 -27.76 -20.85 1.16
CA PRO A 395 -26.94 -22.06 0.98
C PRO A 395 -25.64 -22.06 1.82
N TYR A 396 -25.29 -20.95 2.47
CA TYR A 396 -24.02 -20.83 3.18
C TYR A 396 -24.10 -21.35 4.61
N ASN A 397 -23.26 -22.33 4.94
CA ASN A 397 -23.13 -22.83 6.31
C ASN A 397 -22.10 -22.03 7.12
N VAL A 398 -21.17 -21.33 6.46
CA VAL A 398 -20.18 -20.45 7.11
C VAL A 398 -19.99 -19.19 6.29
N VAL A 399 -19.81 -18.06 6.99
CA VAL A 399 -19.50 -16.74 6.42
C VAL A 399 -18.51 -16.06 7.35
N VAL A 400 -17.40 -15.54 6.81
CA VAL A 400 -16.37 -14.82 7.57
C VAL A 400 -15.89 -13.59 6.81
N GLY A 401 -15.42 -12.58 7.53
CA GLY A 401 -14.66 -11.47 6.93
C GLY A 401 -13.22 -11.92 6.69
N ALA A 402 -12.72 -11.71 5.48
CA ALA A 402 -11.38 -12.15 5.07
C ALA A 402 -10.34 -11.01 5.05
N GLY A 403 -10.75 -9.76 5.28
CA GLY A 403 -9.87 -8.61 5.00
C GLY A 403 -9.88 -8.29 3.50
N ASP A 404 -8.90 -7.52 3.02
CA ASP A 404 -8.76 -7.24 1.58
C ASP A 404 -8.09 -8.42 0.88
N LEU A 405 -8.89 -9.29 0.25
CA LEU A 405 -8.39 -10.46 -0.47
C LEU A 405 -8.06 -10.13 -1.93
N THR A 406 -8.44 -8.94 -2.41
CA THR A 406 -8.34 -8.53 -3.82
C THR A 406 -7.36 -7.42 -4.10
N GLY A 407 -6.67 -6.96 -3.06
CA GLY A 407 -5.67 -5.90 -3.14
C GLY A 407 -6.25 -4.54 -3.57
N ASP A 408 -7.56 -4.34 -3.43
CA ASP A 408 -8.27 -3.13 -3.86
C ASP A 408 -8.57 -2.15 -2.71
N GLY A 409 -8.03 -2.46 -1.52
CA GLY A 409 -8.11 -1.65 -0.32
C GLY A 409 -9.41 -1.81 0.46
N LYS A 410 -10.26 -2.79 0.11
CA LYS A 410 -11.61 -2.92 0.68
C LYS A 410 -11.78 -4.28 1.35
N ALA A 411 -12.57 -4.31 2.42
CA ALA A 411 -12.83 -5.56 3.12
C ALA A 411 -13.73 -6.49 2.31
N ASP A 412 -13.30 -7.73 2.12
CA ASP A 412 -14.03 -8.79 1.45
C ASP A 412 -14.58 -9.81 2.44
N ILE A 413 -15.55 -10.59 1.97
CA ILE A 413 -16.07 -11.74 2.71
C ILE A 413 -15.87 -13.04 1.94
N VAL A 414 -15.70 -14.11 2.71
CA VAL A 414 -15.62 -15.49 2.21
C VAL A 414 -16.75 -16.30 2.82
N SER A 415 -17.45 -17.06 1.98
CA SER A 415 -18.57 -17.91 2.38
C SER A 415 -18.37 -19.32 1.87
N ARG A 416 -18.76 -20.31 2.66
CA ARG A 416 -18.79 -21.71 2.24
C ARG A 416 -20.23 -22.20 2.19
N ASP A 417 -20.58 -22.89 1.10
CA ASP A 417 -21.87 -23.56 0.99
C ASP A 417 -21.85 -25.00 1.56
N THR A 418 -23.04 -25.60 1.66
CA THR A 418 -23.20 -26.96 2.19
C THR A 418 -22.58 -28.05 1.30
N ALA A 419 -22.32 -27.76 0.01
CA ALA A 419 -21.62 -28.66 -0.89
C ALA A 419 -20.09 -28.51 -0.79
N GLY A 420 -19.60 -27.57 0.02
CA GLY A 420 -18.18 -27.31 0.20
C GLY A 420 -17.56 -26.47 -0.91
N LYS A 421 -18.34 -25.71 -1.67
CA LYS A 421 -17.80 -24.66 -2.53
C LYS A 421 -17.50 -23.43 -1.69
N LEU A 422 -16.39 -22.77 -2.02
CA LEU A 422 -15.95 -21.53 -1.40
C LEU A 422 -16.23 -20.37 -2.36
N TRP A 423 -16.86 -19.34 -1.83
CA TRP A 423 -17.29 -18.16 -2.56
C TRP A 423 -16.66 -16.92 -1.92
N ARG A 424 -16.20 -15.99 -2.74
CA ARG A 424 -15.80 -14.63 -2.33
C ARG A 424 -16.85 -13.63 -2.80
N ASN A 425 -17.20 -12.67 -1.96
CA ASN A 425 -17.88 -11.45 -2.38
C ASN A 425 -16.97 -10.27 -2.07
N ASN A 426 -16.77 -9.39 -3.06
CA ASN A 426 -15.96 -8.20 -2.84
C ASN A 426 -16.71 -7.17 -2.02
N GLY A 427 -16.00 -6.45 -1.15
CA GLY A 427 -16.52 -5.19 -0.63
C GLY A 427 -16.58 -4.12 -1.72
N ASP A 428 -17.60 -3.27 -1.71
CA ASP A 428 -17.64 -2.10 -2.60
C ASP A 428 -16.93 -0.87 -2.02
N GLY A 429 -16.60 -0.90 -0.73
CA GLY A 429 -16.02 0.21 0.03
C GLY A 429 -17.04 1.30 0.35
N LYS A 430 -18.34 0.98 0.26
CA LYS A 430 -19.49 1.85 0.54
C LYS A 430 -20.52 1.16 1.44
N GLY A 431 -20.15 0.01 2.01
CA GLY A 431 -20.95 -0.74 2.95
C GLY A 431 -21.80 -1.84 2.33
N SER A 432 -21.55 -2.22 1.08
CA SER A 432 -22.21 -3.35 0.42
C SER A 432 -21.19 -4.38 -0.07
N ILE A 433 -21.71 -5.48 -0.61
CA ILE A 433 -20.93 -6.55 -1.21
C ILE A 433 -21.36 -6.78 -2.66
N GLY A 434 -20.39 -7.07 -3.51
CA GLY A 434 -20.60 -7.42 -4.91
C GLY A 434 -21.14 -8.85 -5.12
N PRO A 435 -21.29 -9.27 -6.39
CA PRO A 435 -21.67 -10.64 -6.72
C PRO A 435 -20.64 -11.66 -6.22
N ARG A 436 -21.09 -12.89 -5.99
CA ARG A 436 -20.21 -13.98 -5.54
C ARG A 436 -19.37 -14.51 -6.69
N VAL A 437 -18.13 -14.88 -6.39
CA VAL A 437 -17.21 -15.58 -7.29
C VAL A 437 -16.80 -16.89 -6.64
N GLU A 438 -16.91 -18.01 -7.36
CA GLU A 438 -16.41 -19.31 -6.88
C GLU A 438 -14.88 -19.27 -6.89
N ILE A 439 -14.24 -19.55 -5.75
CA ILE A 439 -12.79 -19.48 -5.62
C ILE A 439 -12.17 -20.86 -5.33
N ALA A 440 -12.95 -21.82 -4.83
CA ALA A 440 -12.50 -23.19 -4.61
C ALA A 440 -13.67 -24.17 -4.38
N THR A 441 -13.38 -25.47 -4.45
CA THR A 441 -14.30 -26.58 -4.15
C THR A 441 -13.65 -27.57 -3.18
N GLY A 442 -14.43 -28.47 -2.56
CA GLY A 442 -13.89 -29.50 -1.66
C GLY A 442 -13.66 -29.02 -0.21
N TRP A 443 -14.18 -27.85 0.16
CA TRP A 443 -13.97 -27.22 1.47
C TRP A 443 -14.84 -27.78 2.59
N GLN A 444 -15.68 -28.77 2.31
CA GLN A 444 -16.42 -29.53 3.33
C GLN A 444 -15.49 -30.34 4.26
N VAL A 445 -14.22 -30.53 3.87
CA VAL A 445 -13.19 -31.19 4.69
C VAL A 445 -12.81 -30.38 5.93
N TYR A 446 -13.01 -29.06 5.90
CA TYR A 446 -12.74 -28.20 7.05
C TYR A 446 -13.93 -28.22 8.00
N LYS A 447 -13.67 -28.35 9.29
CA LYS A 447 -14.70 -28.20 10.32
C LYS A 447 -15.16 -26.75 10.43
N ALA A 448 -14.22 -25.82 10.44
CA ALA A 448 -14.49 -24.40 10.62
C ALA A 448 -13.59 -23.53 9.74
N LEU A 449 -14.13 -22.37 9.35
CA LEU A 449 -13.45 -21.24 8.71
C LEU A 449 -13.62 -20.05 9.66
N TYR A 450 -12.58 -19.22 9.83
CA TYR A 450 -12.56 -18.10 10.77
C TYR A 450 -12.06 -16.80 10.15
#